data_AF-A0A3D8M3W1-F1
#
_entry.id   AF-A0A3D8M3W1-F1
#
_cell.length_a   1.000
_cell.length_b   1.000
_cell.length_c   1.000
_cell.angle_alpha   90.00
_cell.angle_beta   90.00
_cell.angle_gamma   90.00
#
_symmetry.space_group_name_H-M   'P 1'
#
loop_
_entity.id
_entity.type
_entity.pdbx_description
1 polymer ?
#
loop_
_entity_poly.entity_id
_entity_poly.type
_entity_poly.pdbx_seq_one_letter_code
_entity_poly.pdbx_strand_id
1 'polypeptide(L)'
;MIYKKLSAFFKGTAVSTALLTSSVYATEVTMETNMGNIVINLYDESTPKTVENFLDYVNKGRYDTSFIHRSVDDFIIQGGTFKWSIEGEQTKEQANRVTVRQIDESDDDDNDVFVVDNEPLWSNLKATIAMAKTSQENSATSSWFINLSDENAENLDLQSNGFTVFGEVIEGMEVVQAINDLPIYYVNSTFAEIPLQNFDAGSSLSGENLVYISRVTVTDTAVDSAKDLNPTQNTLIYDQNMELIAEVKSIISEYIGSAQGYLERAETAFKAAQAISQEKADIAAAAVINIEQKLLQLDEQLKAAEQFVVDADNAKTNEETVLAIVEIREQAIEVYYEAYDSVSAAYQAAVSAENAAETEQKEESGGGSLSWFLLALAGLVVTRRIKQA
;
A
#
# COMPACT_ATOMS: atom_id res chain seq x y z
N MET A 1 -3.24 5.31 -29.01
CA MET A 1 -2.03 5.24 -28.16
C MET A 1 -2.39 4.32 -27.01
N ILE A 2 -1.50 3.37 -26.66
CA ILE A 2 -1.47 2.59 -25.39
C ILE A 2 -2.57 1.51 -25.29
N TYR A 3 -2.34 0.19 -25.15
CA TYR A 3 -1.21 -0.71 -25.39
C TYR A 3 -1.81 -2.05 -25.89
N LYS A 4 -1.19 -2.65 -26.92
CA LYS A 4 -1.29 -4.08 -27.23
C LYS A 4 0.08 -4.67 -26.89
N LYS A 5 0.15 -5.71 -26.08
CA LYS A 5 1.20 -6.73 -26.17
C LYS A 5 0.83 -7.94 -25.31
N LEU A 6 0.29 -8.96 -25.98
CA LEU A 6 0.30 -10.33 -25.51
C LEU A 6 1.20 -11.16 -26.43
N SER A 7 1.94 -12.06 -25.80
CA SER A 7 2.74 -13.17 -26.35
C SER A 7 4.10 -12.85 -27.01
N ALA A 8 5.16 -13.34 -26.37
CA ALA A 8 6.33 -13.91 -27.06
C ALA A 8 7.02 -14.97 -26.19
N PHE A 9 6.91 -16.20 -26.67
CA PHE A 9 7.62 -17.41 -26.24
C PHE A 9 9.14 -17.21 -26.36
N PHE A 10 9.91 -17.35 -25.28
CA PHE A 10 11.37 -17.14 -25.32
C PHE A 10 12.12 -18.44 -25.70
N LYS A 11 12.82 -18.41 -26.84
CA LYS A 11 13.84 -19.40 -27.20
C LYS A 11 15.19 -18.94 -26.64
N GLY A 12 15.88 -19.86 -25.96
CA GLY A 12 17.14 -19.63 -25.27
C GLY A 12 18.22 -19.02 -26.17
N THR A 13 18.84 -17.97 -25.66
CA THR A 13 20.11 -17.44 -26.16
C THR A 13 21.03 -17.31 -24.95
N ALA A 14 22.20 -17.95 -25.00
CA ALA A 14 23.19 -17.90 -23.94
C ALA A 14 23.70 -16.45 -23.76
N VAL A 15 23.32 -15.83 -22.64
CA VAL A 15 23.85 -14.53 -22.22
C VAL A 15 25.15 -14.79 -21.46
N SER A 16 26.23 -14.19 -21.93
CA SER A 16 27.51 -14.19 -21.24
C SER A 16 27.38 -13.29 -20.00
N THR A 17 27.30 -13.89 -18.81
CA THR A 17 27.15 -13.17 -17.55
C THR A 17 28.45 -12.43 -17.22
N ALA A 18 28.47 -11.11 -17.46
CA ALA A 18 29.41 -10.25 -16.78
C ALA A 18 28.95 -10.15 -15.32
N LEU A 19 29.71 -10.74 -14.40
CA LEU A 19 29.54 -10.52 -12.97
C LEU A 19 29.88 -9.05 -12.67
N LEU A 20 28.87 -8.19 -12.72
CA LEU A 20 28.92 -6.91 -12.04
C LEU A 20 28.86 -7.25 -10.55
N THR A 21 29.96 -7.07 -9.84
CA THR A 21 29.94 -7.09 -8.38
C THR A 21 29.20 -5.82 -7.95
N SER A 22 27.93 -5.95 -7.58
CA SER A 22 27.24 -4.89 -6.85
C SER A 22 28.01 -4.67 -5.55
N SER A 23 28.47 -3.44 -5.30
CA SER A 23 28.90 -3.06 -3.96
C SER A 23 27.67 -3.16 -3.07
N VAL A 24 27.70 -4.08 -2.11
CA VAL A 24 26.76 -4.14 -1.01
C VAL A 24 27.07 -2.97 -0.09
N TYR A 25 26.07 -2.26 0.40
CA TYR A 25 26.22 -1.23 1.42
C TYR A 25 25.30 -1.62 2.56
N ALA A 26 25.72 -1.48 3.81
CA ALA A 26 24.77 -1.30 4.90
C ALA A 26 25.17 -0.03 5.63
N THR A 27 24.18 0.82 5.86
CA THR A 27 24.42 2.20 6.29
C THR A 27 24.05 2.34 7.75
N GLU A 28 25.01 2.73 8.60
CA GLU A 28 24.70 3.13 9.97
C GLU A 28 24.43 4.62 10.04
N VAL A 29 23.34 5.00 10.71
CA VAL A 29 23.01 6.39 10.99
C VAL A 29 22.96 6.65 12.48
N THR A 30 23.58 7.74 12.91
CA THR A 30 23.42 8.29 14.25
C THR A 30 22.40 9.41 14.23
N MET A 31 21.28 9.20 14.92
CA MET A 31 20.27 10.21 15.22
C MET A 31 20.62 10.90 16.55
N GLU A 32 21.07 12.14 16.46
CA GLU A 32 21.41 12.97 17.62
C GLU A 32 20.13 13.62 18.17
N THR A 33 19.80 13.34 19.43
CA THR A 33 18.68 13.99 20.12
C THR A 33 19.16 14.81 21.32
N ASN A 34 18.33 15.74 21.81
CA ASN A 34 18.61 16.45 23.07
C ASN A 34 18.49 15.56 24.32
N MET A 35 18.14 14.27 24.17
CA MET A 35 18.11 13.27 25.25
C MET A 35 19.21 12.21 25.13
N GLY A 36 20.00 12.23 24.05
CA GLY A 36 21.05 11.24 23.77
C GLY A 36 21.05 10.81 22.30
N ASN A 37 22.02 9.97 21.94
CA ASN A 37 22.14 9.45 20.57
C ASN A 37 21.40 8.13 20.43
N ILE A 38 20.83 7.90 19.25
CA ILE A 38 20.25 6.63 18.83
C ILE A 38 21.00 6.21 17.57
N VAL A 39 21.64 5.04 17.58
CA VAL A 39 22.38 4.49 16.44
C VAL A 39 21.53 3.42 15.78
N ILE A 40 21.30 3.57 14.49
CA ILE A 40 20.42 2.71 13.69
C ILE A 40 21.24 2.10 12.57
N ASN A 41 21.13 0.79 12.39
CA ASN A 41 21.65 0.08 11.24
C ASN A 41 20.52 -0.11 10.22
N LEU A 42 20.74 0.30 8.97
CA LEU A 42 19.73 0.25 7.91
C LEU A 42 19.80 -1.08 7.14
N TYR A 43 18.67 -1.45 6.55
CA TYR A 43 18.49 -2.69 5.79
C TYR A 43 18.59 -2.47 4.27
N ASP A 44 19.66 -1.81 3.83
CA ASP A 44 19.89 -1.32 2.46
C ASP A 44 19.65 -2.36 1.36
N GLU A 45 20.02 -3.64 1.57
CA GLU A 45 19.82 -4.69 0.57
C GLU A 45 18.37 -5.19 0.46
N SER A 46 17.67 -5.22 1.59
CA SER A 46 16.43 -5.97 1.73
C SER A 46 15.19 -5.08 1.71
N THR A 47 15.34 -3.81 2.04
CA THR A 47 14.35 -2.73 1.86
C THR A 47 14.98 -1.50 1.20
N PRO A 48 15.58 -1.65 0.00
CA PRO A 48 16.40 -0.62 -0.64
C PRO A 48 15.64 0.65 -0.94
N LYS A 49 14.37 0.56 -1.39
CA LYS A 49 13.59 1.74 -1.78
C LYS A 49 13.35 2.64 -0.57
N THR A 50 13.04 2.01 0.56
CA THR A 50 12.78 2.73 1.81
C THR A 50 14.04 3.33 2.41
N VAL A 51 15.17 2.60 2.38
CA VAL A 51 16.46 3.12 2.82
C VAL A 51 16.92 4.29 1.96
N GLU A 52 16.82 4.19 0.63
CA GLU A 52 17.13 5.30 -0.27
C GLU A 52 16.28 6.53 0.05
N ASN A 53 14.98 6.33 0.24
CA ASN A 53 14.07 7.41 0.61
C ASN A 53 14.49 8.06 1.94
N PHE A 54 14.72 7.28 3.00
CA PHE A 54 15.14 7.80 4.30
C PHE A 54 16.47 8.58 4.20
N LEU A 55 17.46 8.03 3.49
CA LEU A 55 18.76 8.67 3.30
C LEU A 55 18.67 9.96 2.46
N ASP A 56 17.72 10.11 1.55
CA ASP A 56 17.47 11.39 0.86
C ASP A 56 17.13 12.50 1.86
N TYR A 57 16.22 12.23 2.81
CA TYR A 57 15.86 13.18 3.86
C TYR A 57 17.05 13.49 4.79
N VAL A 58 17.85 12.48 5.14
CA VAL A 58 19.08 12.65 5.95
C VAL A 58 20.10 13.53 5.22
N ASN A 59 20.43 13.18 3.97
CA ASN A 59 21.48 13.87 3.20
C ASN A 59 21.11 15.31 2.84
N LYS A 60 19.81 15.61 2.70
CA LYS A 60 19.30 16.97 2.48
C LYS A 60 19.08 17.76 3.77
N GLY A 61 19.39 17.19 4.94
CA GLY A 61 19.16 17.83 6.25
C GLY A 61 17.69 18.11 6.54
N ARG A 62 16.76 17.40 5.90
CA ARG A 62 15.30 17.63 6.04
C ARG A 62 14.79 17.21 7.43
N TYR A 63 15.49 16.30 8.11
CA TYR A 63 15.21 15.92 9.49
C TYR A 63 15.87 16.83 10.53
N ASP A 64 16.72 17.77 10.15
CA ASP A 64 17.33 18.70 11.10
C ASP A 64 16.23 19.53 11.76
N THR A 65 16.29 19.65 13.08
CA THR A 65 15.24 20.30 13.92
C THR A 65 13.88 19.62 13.89
N SER A 66 13.79 18.41 13.32
CA SER A 66 12.61 17.55 13.49
C SER A 66 12.47 17.10 14.94
N PHE A 67 11.29 16.64 15.33
CA PHE A 67 11.05 16.22 16.71
C PHE A 67 10.12 15.00 16.79
N ILE A 68 10.20 14.31 17.92
CA ILE A 68 9.26 13.24 18.25
C ILE A 68 7.90 13.88 18.55
N HIS A 69 6.96 13.73 17.62
CA HIS A 69 5.66 14.40 17.66
C HIS A 69 4.55 13.51 18.21
N ARG A 70 4.83 12.20 18.35
CA ARG A 70 3.92 11.22 18.91
C ARG A 70 4.71 10.13 19.65
N SER A 71 4.22 9.75 20.82
CA SER A 71 4.70 8.61 21.60
C SER A 71 3.50 7.91 22.23
N VAL A 72 3.43 6.60 22.07
CA VAL A 72 2.40 5.76 22.67
C VAL A 72 3.09 4.66 23.43
N ASP A 73 2.78 4.61 24.73
CA ASP A 73 3.42 3.72 25.67
C ASP A 73 3.32 2.25 25.24
N ASP A 74 4.42 1.52 25.40
CA ASP A 74 4.60 0.13 24.94
C ASP A 74 4.21 -0.11 23.46
N PHE A 75 4.19 0.93 22.63
CA PHE A 75 3.87 0.83 21.20
C PHE A 75 4.99 1.46 20.36
N ILE A 76 5.01 2.77 20.19
CA ILE A 76 5.99 3.44 19.32
C ILE A 76 6.41 4.82 19.83
N ILE A 77 7.57 5.28 19.37
CA ILE A 77 7.85 6.72 19.21
C ILE A 77 7.89 7.07 17.73
N GLN A 78 7.38 8.23 17.35
CA GLN A 78 7.21 8.62 15.94
C GLN A 78 7.77 10.01 15.63
N GLY A 79 8.53 10.09 14.54
CA GLY A 79 9.25 11.27 14.07
C GLY A 79 9.11 11.51 12.56
N GLY A 80 9.86 12.49 12.06
CA GLY A 80 10.00 12.74 10.61
C GLY A 80 8.87 13.50 9.93
N THR A 81 7.75 13.79 10.60
CA THR A 81 6.62 14.56 10.01
C THR A 81 6.76 16.06 10.19
N PHE A 82 7.26 16.49 11.36
CA PHE A 82 7.30 17.89 11.76
C PHE A 82 8.70 18.29 12.19
N LYS A 83 9.00 19.57 11.99
CA LYS A 83 10.19 20.25 12.48
C LYS A 83 9.82 21.59 13.10
N TRP A 84 10.68 22.08 13.97
CA TRP A 84 10.47 23.35 14.63
C TRP A 84 11.40 24.39 14.02
N SER A 85 10.82 25.31 13.26
CA SER A 85 11.59 26.26 12.45
C SER A 85 10.81 27.55 12.22
N ILE A 86 11.48 28.53 11.61
CA ILE A 86 10.85 29.71 11.03
C ILE A 86 10.83 29.50 9.51
N GLU A 87 9.65 29.49 8.90
CA GLU A 87 9.49 29.31 7.45
C GLU A 87 8.62 30.39 6.81
N GLY A 88 8.91 30.71 5.55
CA GLY A 88 8.16 31.73 4.80
C GLY A 88 8.10 33.08 5.52
N GLU A 89 6.89 33.59 5.74
CA GLU A 89 6.63 34.87 6.41
C GLU A 89 6.48 34.76 7.95
N GLN A 90 6.81 33.61 8.54
CA GLN A 90 6.72 33.42 9.99
C GLN A 90 7.68 34.34 10.75
N THR A 91 7.23 34.86 11.90
CA THR A 91 8.01 35.79 12.74
C THR A 91 8.58 35.17 14.01
N LYS A 92 8.24 33.90 14.27
CA LYS A 92 8.70 33.11 15.40
C LYS A 92 8.73 31.64 15.01
N GLU A 93 9.52 30.85 15.73
CA GLU A 93 9.53 29.41 15.52
C GLU A 93 8.19 28.79 15.91
N GLN A 94 7.79 27.79 15.13
CA GLN A 94 6.62 26.97 15.38
C GLN A 94 6.79 25.62 14.66
N ALA A 95 5.84 24.70 14.88
CA ALA A 95 5.83 23.44 14.18
C ALA A 95 5.47 23.64 12.69
N ASN A 96 6.39 23.24 11.83
CA ASN A 96 6.24 23.18 10.38
C ASN A 96 6.35 21.73 9.91
N ARG A 97 5.86 21.41 8.71
CA ARG A 97 6.04 20.08 8.13
C ARG A 97 7.47 19.92 7.63
N VAL A 98 8.01 18.71 7.73
CA VAL A 98 9.20 18.34 6.97
C VAL A 98 8.84 18.40 5.48
N THR A 99 9.69 19.07 4.68
CA THR A 99 9.52 19.17 3.24
C THR A 99 9.63 17.78 2.63
N VAL A 100 8.55 17.30 1.99
CA VAL A 100 8.51 15.98 1.37
C VAL A 100 9.31 15.94 0.06
N ARG A 101 9.80 14.76 -0.33
CA ARG A 101 10.41 14.55 -1.63
C ARG A 101 9.33 14.67 -2.72
N GLN A 102 9.64 15.38 -3.79
CA GLN A 102 8.78 15.49 -4.98
C GLN A 102 9.24 14.48 -6.05
N ILE A 103 8.33 14.08 -6.95
CA ILE A 103 8.66 13.21 -8.10
C ILE A 103 9.59 13.95 -9.07
N ASP A 104 9.31 15.23 -9.32
CA ASP A 104 10.17 16.14 -10.07
C ASP A 104 10.53 17.33 -9.17
N GLU A 105 11.77 17.34 -8.66
CA GLU A 105 12.28 18.44 -7.81
C GLU A 105 12.50 19.75 -8.59
N SER A 106 12.29 19.75 -9.92
CA SER A 106 12.32 20.96 -10.77
C SER A 106 10.93 21.51 -11.10
N ASP A 107 9.87 20.79 -10.71
CA ASP A 107 8.50 21.28 -10.84
C ASP A 107 8.11 22.05 -9.56
N ASP A 108 7.68 23.31 -9.74
CA ASP A 108 7.19 24.16 -8.66
C ASP A 108 5.71 23.86 -8.33
N ASP A 109 5.07 22.91 -9.04
CA ASP A 109 3.71 22.44 -8.75
C ASP A 109 3.73 21.42 -7.59
N ASP A 110 3.25 21.85 -6.42
CA ASP A 110 3.30 21.15 -5.12
C ASP A 110 2.41 19.89 -5.02
N ASN A 111 2.02 19.32 -6.17
CA ASN A 111 1.02 18.25 -6.27
C ASN A 111 1.60 16.84 -6.48
N ASP A 112 2.85 16.71 -6.96
CA ASP A 112 3.45 15.41 -7.29
C ASP A 112 4.44 14.93 -6.22
N VAL A 113 3.89 14.57 -5.05
CA VAL A 113 4.65 14.03 -3.91
C VAL A 113 5.16 12.62 -4.22
N PHE A 114 6.46 12.40 -4.01
CA PHE A 114 7.05 11.07 -4.07
C PHE A 114 6.61 10.25 -2.85
N VAL A 115 5.96 9.12 -3.10
CA VAL A 115 5.68 8.09 -2.10
C VAL A 115 6.54 6.86 -2.38
N VAL A 116 7.03 6.21 -1.32
CA VAL A 116 7.83 4.99 -1.48
C VAL A 116 6.92 3.76 -1.53
N ASP A 117 7.28 2.80 -2.39
CA ASP A 117 6.64 1.49 -2.42
C ASP A 117 6.88 0.77 -1.08
N ASN A 118 5.85 0.11 -0.56
CA ASN A 118 5.94 -0.63 0.68
C ASN A 118 6.72 -1.94 0.49
N GLU A 119 7.72 -2.18 1.34
CA GLU A 119 8.56 -3.38 1.38
C GLU A 119 8.40 -4.08 2.75
N PRO A 120 7.24 -4.66 3.10
CA PRO A 120 6.92 -5.16 4.44
C PRO A 120 7.61 -6.51 4.76
N LEU A 121 8.90 -6.63 4.42
CA LEU A 121 9.69 -7.86 4.52
C LEU A 121 9.93 -8.31 5.95
N TRP A 122 10.25 -7.37 6.83
CA TRP A 122 10.61 -7.64 8.22
C TRP A 122 9.48 -7.29 9.18
N SER A 123 9.41 -8.04 10.27
CA SER A 123 8.41 -7.91 11.33
C SER A 123 8.67 -6.68 12.20
N ASN A 124 7.61 -5.99 12.61
CA ASN A 124 7.62 -4.80 13.47
C ASN A 124 7.84 -5.17 14.94
N LEU A 125 9.02 -5.72 15.25
CA LEU A 125 9.44 -6.10 16.60
C LEU A 125 10.10 -4.93 17.33
N LYS A 126 10.31 -5.05 18.64
CA LYS A 126 11.00 -4.05 19.45
C LYS A 126 12.36 -3.67 18.83
N ALA A 127 12.74 -2.41 18.97
CA ALA A 127 13.97 -1.81 18.46
C ALA A 127 14.07 -1.67 16.94
N THR A 128 13.11 -2.20 16.16
CA THR A 128 13.05 -1.92 14.72
C THR A 128 12.57 -0.50 14.43
N ILE A 129 13.05 0.09 13.33
CA ILE A 129 12.51 1.34 12.76
C ILE A 129 11.74 1.04 11.48
N ALA A 130 10.56 1.63 11.35
CA ALA A 130 9.68 1.43 10.21
C ALA A 130 9.12 2.74 9.65
N MET A 131 8.79 2.76 8.37
CA MET A 131 8.19 3.94 7.72
C MET A 131 6.71 4.06 8.08
N ALA A 132 6.31 5.20 8.61
CA ALA A 132 4.92 5.52 8.84
C ALA A 132 4.23 5.88 7.53
N LYS A 133 2.96 5.45 7.40
CA LYS A 133 2.14 5.67 6.21
C LYS A 133 0.68 5.81 6.57
N THR A 134 -0.13 6.21 5.60
CA THR A 134 -1.59 6.28 5.77
C THR A 134 -2.21 4.88 5.64
N SER A 135 -3.54 4.79 5.51
CA SER A 135 -4.21 3.52 5.24
C SER A 135 -3.99 2.98 3.81
N GLN A 136 -3.32 3.74 2.94
CA GLN A 136 -2.93 3.28 1.61
C GLN A 136 -1.58 2.57 1.69
N GLU A 137 -1.45 1.44 1.00
CA GLU A 137 -0.25 0.60 1.02
C GLU A 137 1.01 1.42 0.71
N ASN A 138 1.04 2.08 -0.44
CA ASN A 138 2.12 2.94 -0.90
C ASN A 138 1.80 4.41 -0.62
N SER A 139 2.11 4.86 0.61
CA SER A 139 1.88 6.27 1.00
C SER A 139 2.90 6.84 1.99
N ALA A 140 3.98 6.08 2.26
CA ALA A 140 5.07 6.54 3.10
C ALA A 140 5.85 7.66 2.38
N THR A 141 6.22 8.69 3.15
CA THR A 141 7.04 9.82 2.67
C THR A 141 8.22 10.06 3.60
N SER A 142 8.09 10.92 4.62
CA SER A 142 9.16 11.30 5.54
C SER A 142 8.99 10.78 6.97
N SER A 143 7.81 10.30 7.34
CA SER A 143 7.54 9.90 8.73
C SER A 143 7.99 8.47 8.99
N TRP A 144 8.57 8.25 10.17
CA TRP A 144 9.04 6.95 10.62
C TRP A 144 8.69 6.77 12.10
N PHE A 145 8.72 5.53 12.57
CA PHE A 145 8.55 5.20 13.98
C PHE A 145 9.52 4.11 14.42
N ILE A 146 9.89 4.12 15.71
CA ILE A 146 10.66 3.07 16.36
C ILE A 146 9.72 2.26 17.25
N ASN A 147 9.75 0.94 17.10
CA ASN A 147 8.93 -0.01 17.84
C ASN A 147 9.46 -0.23 19.27
N LEU A 148 8.57 -0.16 20.26
CA LEU A 148 8.89 -0.32 21.68
C LEU A 148 8.55 -1.72 22.25
N SER A 149 7.71 -2.48 21.53
CA SER A 149 7.20 -3.79 21.94
C SER A 149 7.18 -4.77 20.78
N ASP A 150 7.41 -6.05 21.08
CA ASP A 150 7.25 -7.16 20.13
C ASP A 150 5.77 -7.44 19.83
N GLU A 151 4.86 -7.07 20.74
CA GLU A 151 3.41 -7.24 20.55
C GLU A 151 2.87 -6.37 19.40
N ASN A 152 3.63 -5.36 18.97
CA ASN A 152 3.31 -4.54 17.81
C ASN A 152 3.13 -5.36 16.54
N ALA A 153 3.91 -6.44 16.38
CA ALA A 153 3.88 -7.30 15.20
C ALA A 153 2.48 -7.87 14.94
N GLU A 154 1.69 -8.17 15.97
CA GLU A 154 0.32 -8.71 15.81
C GLU A 154 -0.59 -7.80 14.98
N ASN A 155 -0.35 -6.48 15.03
CA ASN A 155 -1.13 -5.50 14.30
C ASN A 155 -0.34 -4.87 13.14
N LEU A 156 0.86 -4.35 13.39
CA LEU A 156 1.63 -3.58 12.39
C LEU A 156 2.13 -4.43 11.23
N ASP A 157 2.28 -5.74 11.40
CA ASP A 157 2.69 -6.60 10.29
C ASP A 157 1.57 -6.83 9.28
N LEU A 158 0.31 -6.60 9.68
CA LEU A 158 -0.89 -6.84 8.85
C LEU A 158 -1.61 -5.55 8.47
N GLN A 159 -1.56 -4.54 9.34
CA GLN A 159 -2.32 -3.32 9.17
C GLN A 159 -1.88 -2.58 7.91
N SER A 160 -2.85 -2.25 7.05
CA SER A 160 -2.61 -1.55 5.77
C SER A 160 -1.55 -2.24 4.91
N ASN A 161 -1.56 -3.58 4.89
CA ASN A 161 -0.58 -4.45 4.22
C ASN A 161 0.84 -4.36 4.78
N GLY A 162 0.95 -4.16 6.09
CA GLY A 162 2.21 -4.11 6.81
C GLY A 162 2.93 -2.78 6.67
N PHE A 163 3.80 -2.46 7.62
CA PHE A 163 4.71 -1.32 7.55
C PHE A 163 6.12 -1.78 7.22
N THR A 164 6.82 -1.03 6.37
CA THR A 164 8.20 -1.36 5.99
C THR A 164 9.15 -1.07 7.14
N VAL A 165 9.62 -2.12 7.79
CA VAL A 165 10.77 -2.07 8.69
C VAL A 165 12.04 -1.99 7.85
N PHE A 166 12.81 -0.91 8.01
CA PHE A 166 13.97 -0.60 7.17
C PHE A 166 15.29 -0.48 7.95
N GLY A 167 15.27 -0.82 9.24
CA GLY A 167 16.47 -0.88 10.06
C GLY A 167 16.15 -1.30 11.50
N GLU A 168 17.19 -1.29 12.33
CA GLU A 168 17.11 -1.59 13.76
C GLU A 168 18.04 -0.68 14.57
N VAL A 169 17.59 -0.30 15.76
CA VAL A 169 18.39 0.44 16.74
C VAL A 169 19.41 -0.52 17.37
N ILE A 170 20.69 -0.28 17.09
CA ILE A 170 21.81 -1.08 17.61
C ILE A 170 22.43 -0.48 18.87
N GLU A 171 22.29 0.83 19.09
CA GLU A 171 22.68 1.52 20.33
C GLU A 171 21.69 2.64 20.66
N GLY A 172 21.46 2.92 21.95
CA GLY A 172 20.60 4.02 22.40
C GLY A 172 19.12 3.65 22.59
N MET A 173 18.77 2.36 22.70
CA MET A 173 17.40 1.96 23.06
C MET A 173 16.97 2.47 24.44
N GLU A 174 17.91 2.70 25.36
CA GLU A 174 17.65 3.37 26.63
C GLU A 174 17.24 4.84 26.45
N VAL A 175 17.73 5.51 25.41
CA VAL A 175 17.31 6.88 25.05
C VAL A 175 15.90 6.84 24.48
N VAL A 176 15.62 5.90 23.58
CA VAL A 176 14.27 5.66 23.04
C VAL A 176 13.26 5.42 24.17
N GLN A 177 13.60 4.59 25.15
CA GLN A 177 12.75 4.35 26.32
C GLN A 177 12.59 5.61 27.18
N ALA A 178 13.67 6.36 27.44
CA ALA A 178 13.61 7.60 28.21
C ALA A 178 12.73 8.67 27.56
N ILE A 179 12.67 8.70 26.22
CA ILE A 179 11.73 9.55 25.46
C ILE A 179 10.30 9.08 25.67
N ASN A 180 10.03 7.77 25.60
CA ASN A 180 8.70 7.22 25.82
C ASN A 180 8.19 7.44 27.26
N ASP A 181 9.10 7.43 28.24
CA ASP A 181 8.78 7.65 29.65
C ASP A 181 8.44 9.12 29.99
N LEU A 182 8.56 10.05 29.04
CA LEU A 182 8.18 11.44 29.23
C LEU A 182 6.66 11.58 29.42
N PRO A 183 6.19 12.59 30.17
CA PRO A 183 4.77 12.88 30.23
C PRO A 183 4.20 13.20 28.84
N ILE A 184 3.14 12.47 28.49
CA ILE A 184 2.41 12.64 27.23
C ILE A 184 1.32 13.69 27.39
N TYR A 185 1.30 14.66 26.47
CA TYR A 185 0.33 15.73 26.48
C TYR A 185 -0.53 15.77 25.21
N TYR A 186 -1.79 16.12 25.40
CA TYR A 186 -2.65 16.60 24.33
C TYR A 186 -2.46 18.12 24.21
N VAL A 187 -1.87 18.58 23.09
CA VAL A 187 -1.74 20.02 22.78
C VAL A 187 -2.86 20.45 21.83
N ASN A 188 -3.12 19.65 20.79
CA ASN A 188 -4.23 19.82 19.83
C ASN A 188 -4.42 18.53 19.02
N SER A 189 -5.31 18.53 18.02
CA SER A 189 -5.58 17.34 17.20
C SER A 189 -4.38 16.84 16.38
N THR A 190 -3.43 17.71 16.05
CA THR A 190 -2.18 17.32 15.36
C THR A 190 -1.18 16.68 16.33
N PHE A 191 -1.16 17.14 17.58
CA PHE A 191 -0.26 16.70 18.64
C PHE A 191 -1.07 16.17 19.83
N ALA A 192 -1.75 15.04 19.61
CA ALA A 192 -2.64 14.46 20.60
C ALA A 192 -1.89 13.65 21.68
N GLU A 193 -0.72 13.12 21.33
CA GLU A 193 0.09 12.20 22.14
C GLU A 193 1.57 12.61 22.09
N ILE A 194 1.87 13.90 22.27
CA ILE A 194 3.25 14.39 22.15
C ILE A 194 4.02 14.22 23.48
N PRO A 195 5.21 13.58 23.49
CA PRO A 195 6.07 13.52 24.66
C PRO A 195 6.77 14.86 24.88
N LEU A 196 6.60 15.46 26.05
CA LEU A 196 7.18 16.79 26.34
C LEU A 196 8.03 16.82 27.60
N GLN A 197 9.12 17.56 27.52
CA GLN A 197 10.02 17.86 28.64
C GLN A 197 9.64 19.20 29.25
N ASN A 198 9.69 19.31 30.59
CA ASN A 198 9.53 20.58 31.31
C ASN A 198 8.28 21.38 30.88
N PHE A 199 7.19 20.70 30.51
CA PHE A 199 5.97 21.34 30.00
C PHE A 199 4.90 21.39 31.09
N ASP A 200 4.38 22.59 31.34
CA ASP A 200 3.24 22.82 32.21
C ASP A 200 1.95 22.85 31.40
N ALA A 201 0.97 22.02 31.77
CA ALA A 201 -0.32 21.97 31.10
C ALA A 201 -1.01 23.35 31.10
N GLY A 202 -1.32 23.86 29.90
CA GLY A 202 -1.92 25.18 29.70
C GLY A 202 -0.94 26.28 29.29
N SER A 203 0.37 26.01 29.30
CA SER A 203 1.38 26.88 28.71
C SER A 203 1.44 26.74 27.18
N SER A 204 2.01 27.75 26.51
CA SER A 204 2.30 27.64 25.07
C SER A 204 3.46 26.68 24.85
N LEU A 205 3.32 25.78 23.88
CA LEU A 205 4.41 24.91 23.44
C LEU A 205 5.59 25.74 22.95
N SER A 206 6.79 25.39 23.39
CA SER A 206 8.04 25.98 22.95
C SER A 206 9.04 24.89 22.56
N GLY A 207 10.10 25.28 21.87
CA GLY A 207 11.12 24.32 21.47
C GLY A 207 11.82 23.62 22.62
N GLU A 208 12.01 24.31 23.75
CA GLU A 208 12.63 23.74 24.95
C GLU A 208 11.85 22.55 25.52
N ASN A 209 10.57 22.38 25.13
CA ASN A 209 9.74 21.28 25.55
C ASN A 209 9.87 20.04 24.66
N LEU A 210 10.42 20.18 23.46
CA LEU A 210 10.44 19.13 22.44
C LEU A 210 11.64 18.20 22.59
N VAL A 211 11.45 16.94 22.21
CA VAL A 211 12.54 16.01 21.94
C VAL A 211 13.00 16.22 20.51
N TYR A 212 14.03 17.04 20.33
CA TYR A 212 14.56 17.37 19.02
C TYR A 212 15.52 16.33 18.52
N ILE A 213 15.49 16.14 17.20
CA ILE A 213 16.54 15.55 16.40
C ILE A 213 17.36 16.71 15.85
N SER A 214 18.53 16.94 16.43
CA SER A 214 19.42 18.02 15.98
C SER A 214 19.94 17.74 14.59
N ARG A 215 20.26 16.47 14.32
CA ARG A 215 20.76 15.97 13.04
C ARG A 215 20.69 14.45 13.00
N VAL A 216 20.60 13.91 11.78
CA VAL A 216 20.89 12.50 11.50
C VAL A 216 22.15 12.45 10.64
N THR A 217 23.15 11.64 11.01
CA THR A 217 24.41 11.53 10.27
C THR A 217 24.70 10.10 9.88
N VAL A 218 25.19 9.90 8.66
CA VAL A 218 25.76 8.61 8.25
C VAL A 218 27.13 8.45 8.91
N THR A 219 27.29 7.41 9.72
CA THR A 219 28.48 7.18 10.55
C THR A 219 29.33 5.99 10.10
N ASP A 220 28.73 5.02 9.43
CA ASP A 220 29.45 3.96 8.71
C ASP A 220 28.77 3.68 7.36
N THR A 221 29.60 3.45 6.34
CA THR A 221 29.19 3.04 4.98
C THR A 221 29.84 1.71 4.58
N ALA A 222 30.31 0.93 5.57
CA ALA A 222 30.88 -0.38 5.36
C ALA A 222 29.97 -1.26 4.51
N VAL A 223 30.61 -2.20 3.80
CA VAL A 223 29.94 -2.99 2.76
C VAL A 223 28.84 -3.90 3.31
N ASP A 224 28.71 -4.09 4.62
CA ASP A 224 27.59 -4.82 5.24
C ASP A 224 27.68 -4.75 6.79
N SER A 225 27.50 -3.57 7.40
CA SER A 225 27.31 -3.44 8.86
C SER A 225 26.11 -4.25 9.38
N ALA A 226 25.15 -4.63 8.53
CA ALA A 226 23.97 -5.42 8.89
C ALA A 226 24.19 -6.93 8.84
N LYS A 227 25.35 -7.42 8.40
CA LYS A 227 25.64 -8.84 8.20
C LYS A 227 25.36 -9.73 9.40
N ASP A 228 25.63 -9.19 10.58
CA ASP A 228 25.47 -9.91 11.85
C ASP A 228 24.06 -9.72 12.45
N LEU A 229 23.22 -8.88 11.84
CA LEU A 229 21.80 -8.77 12.15
C LEU A 229 21.02 -9.88 11.43
N ASN A 230 20.01 -10.40 12.13
CA ASN A 230 19.13 -11.43 11.59
C ASN A 230 17.68 -11.01 11.82
N PRO A 231 17.16 -10.04 11.04
CA PRO A 231 15.80 -9.56 11.21
C PRO A 231 14.78 -10.69 11.00
N THR A 232 13.69 -10.62 11.75
CA THR A 232 12.63 -11.63 11.67
C THR A 232 11.71 -11.33 10.49
N GLN A 233 11.50 -12.30 9.59
CA GLN A 233 10.58 -12.14 8.47
C GLN A 233 9.14 -11.93 8.94
N ASN A 234 8.41 -11.05 8.27
CA ASN A 234 6.98 -10.88 8.46
C ASN A 234 6.23 -12.05 7.81
N THR A 235 6.00 -13.12 8.57
CA THR A 235 5.25 -14.29 8.10
C THR A 235 3.74 -14.08 8.10
N LEU A 236 3.24 -13.10 8.87
CA LEU A 236 1.80 -12.82 8.96
C LEU A 236 1.27 -12.23 7.64
N ILE A 237 1.99 -11.25 7.08
CA ILE A 237 1.59 -10.65 5.79
C ILE A 237 1.75 -11.64 4.64
N TYR A 238 2.71 -12.56 4.75
CA TYR A 238 2.88 -13.65 3.81
C TYR A 238 1.58 -14.47 3.66
N ASP A 239 1.05 -14.97 4.78
CA ASP A 239 -0.17 -15.77 4.77
C ASP A 239 -1.39 -14.93 4.34
N GLN A 240 -1.48 -13.66 4.74
CA GLN A 240 -2.55 -12.76 4.28
C GLN A 240 -2.54 -12.57 2.75
N ASN A 241 -1.36 -12.40 2.15
CA ASN A 241 -1.24 -12.22 0.70
C ASN A 241 -1.61 -13.51 -0.05
N MET A 242 -1.21 -14.69 0.47
CA MET A 242 -1.63 -15.99 -0.06
C MET A 242 -3.15 -16.15 -0.05
N GLU A 243 -3.80 -15.78 1.06
CA GLU A 243 -5.27 -15.80 1.18
C GLU A 243 -5.92 -14.88 0.14
N LEU A 244 -5.38 -13.66 -0.06
CA LEU A 244 -5.93 -12.70 -1.02
C LEU A 244 -5.81 -13.19 -2.46
N ILE A 245 -4.68 -13.80 -2.84
CA ILE A 245 -4.48 -14.39 -4.17
C ILE A 245 -5.52 -15.49 -4.42
N ALA A 246 -5.75 -16.36 -3.44
CA ALA A 246 -6.78 -17.41 -3.55
C ALA A 246 -8.20 -16.83 -3.61
N GLU A 247 -8.47 -15.74 -2.89
CA GLU A 247 -9.75 -15.04 -2.87
C GLU A 247 -10.08 -14.40 -4.22
N VAL A 248 -9.11 -13.78 -4.89
CA VAL A 248 -9.26 -13.24 -6.26
C VAL A 248 -9.80 -14.29 -7.21
N LYS A 249 -9.22 -15.49 -7.22
CA LYS A 249 -9.70 -16.62 -8.04
C LYS A 249 -11.17 -16.96 -7.73
N SER A 250 -11.52 -17.02 -6.45
CA SER A 250 -12.89 -17.33 -6.02
C SER A 250 -13.88 -16.28 -6.55
N ILE A 251 -13.53 -15.00 -6.45
CA ILE A 251 -14.41 -13.91 -6.91
C ILE A 251 -14.61 -13.95 -8.42
N ILE A 252 -13.54 -14.16 -9.20
CA ILE A 252 -13.67 -14.25 -10.65
C ILE A 252 -14.60 -15.41 -11.04
N SER A 253 -14.54 -16.53 -10.31
CA SER A 253 -15.48 -17.65 -10.50
C SER A 253 -16.94 -17.23 -10.24
N GLU A 254 -17.20 -16.40 -9.22
CA GLU A 254 -18.53 -15.85 -8.94
C GLU A 254 -19.00 -14.84 -10.01
N TYR A 255 -18.08 -14.04 -10.55
CA TYR A 255 -18.35 -13.13 -11.66
C TYR A 255 -18.77 -13.86 -12.93
N ILE A 256 -18.14 -15.00 -13.23
CA ILE A 256 -18.56 -15.87 -14.34
C ILE A 256 -20.00 -16.35 -14.12
N GLY A 257 -20.33 -16.87 -12.93
CA GLY A 257 -21.70 -17.30 -12.60
C GLY A 257 -22.73 -16.16 -12.74
N SER A 258 -22.36 -14.95 -12.31
CA SER A 258 -23.21 -13.76 -12.47
C SER A 258 -23.42 -13.39 -13.95
N ALA A 259 -22.35 -13.40 -14.75
CA ALA A 259 -22.41 -13.11 -16.18
C ALA A 259 -23.21 -14.17 -16.96
N GLN A 260 -23.18 -15.43 -16.55
CA GLN A 260 -24.04 -16.49 -17.10
C GLN A 260 -25.52 -16.19 -16.83
N GLY A 261 -25.86 -15.76 -15.61
CA GLY A 261 -27.22 -15.31 -15.30
C GLY A 261 -27.67 -14.09 -16.12
N TYR A 262 -26.75 -13.19 -16.45
CA TYR A 262 -27.02 -12.06 -17.36
C TYR A 262 -27.26 -12.51 -18.79
N LEU A 263 -26.53 -13.51 -19.26
CA LEU A 263 -26.74 -14.10 -20.57
C LEU A 263 -28.15 -14.68 -20.69
N GLU A 264 -28.60 -15.49 -19.73
CA GLU A 264 -29.94 -16.08 -19.73
C GLU A 264 -31.06 -15.01 -19.78
N ARG A 265 -30.89 -13.92 -19.03
CA ARG A 265 -31.79 -12.77 -19.05
C ARG A 265 -31.81 -12.08 -20.40
N ALA A 266 -30.64 -11.82 -20.97
CA ALA A 266 -30.50 -11.17 -22.28
C ALA A 266 -31.10 -12.02 -23.40
N GLU A 267 -30.91 -13.34 -23.38
CA GLU A 267 -31.51 -14.27 -24.35
C GLU A 267 -33.04 -14.29 -24.25
N THR A 268 -33.57 -14.22 -23.02
CA THR A 268 -35.02 -14.11 -22.80
C THR A 268 -35.56 -12.79 -23.33
N ALA A 269 -34.87 -11.68 -23.06
CA ALA A 269 -35.20 -10.36 -23.57
C ALA A 269 -35.13 -10.31 -25.11
N PHE A 270 -34.12 -10.95 -25.71
CA PHE A 270 -34.01 -11.06 -27.17
C PHE A 270 -35.22 -11.74 -27.80
N LYS A 271 -35.69 -12.87 -27.24
CA LYS A 271 -36.92 -13.54 -27.71
C LYS A 271 -38.15 -12.64 -27.61
N ALA A 272 -38.27 -11.84 -26.55
CA ALA A 272 -39.36 -10.88 -26.40
C ALA A 272 -39.24 -9.71 -27.40
N ALA A 273 -38.04 -9.17 -27.59
CA ALA A 273 -37.76 -8.09 -28.54
C ALA A 273 -38.07 -8.47 -29.99
N GLN A 274 -37.82 -9.74 -30.38
CA GLN A 274 -38.20 -10.29 -31.70
C GLN A 274 -39.70 -10.19 -31.98
N ALA A 275 -40.55 -10.27 -30.94
CA ALA A 275 -41.98 -10.13 -31.10
C ALA A 275 -42.43 -8.66 -31.27
N ILE A 276 -41.56 -7.69 -30.98
CA ILE A 276 -41.86 -6.26 -31.03
C ILE A 276 -41.43 -5.66 -32.37
N SER A 277 -40.15 -5.73 -32.71
CA SER A 277 -39.61 -5.22 -33.98
C SER A 277 -38.21 -5.79 -34.29
N GLN A 278 -37.80 -5.73 -35.57
CA GLN A 278 -36.47 -6.15 -35.98
C GLN A 278 -35.37 -5.29 -35.31
N GLU A 279 -35.57 -3.97 -35.24
CA GLU A 279 -34.60 -3.05 -34.62
C GLU A 279 -34.35 -3.39 -33.14
N LYS A 280 -35.41 -3.69 -32.39
CA LYS A 280 -35.29 -4.10 -30.98
C LYS A 280 -34.63 -5.46 -30.83
N ALA A 281 -34.94 -6.40 -31.74
CA ALA A 281 -34.26 -7.68 -31.80
C ALA A 281 -32.75 -7.52 -32.05
N ASP A 282 -32.35 -6.63 -32.96
CA ASP A 282 -30.93 -6.39 -33.28
C ASP A 282 -30.17 -5.82 -32.07
N ILE A 283 -30.79 -4.90 -31.31
CA ILE A 283 -30.21 -4.36 -30.06
C ILE A 283 -29.99 -5.47 -29.03
N ALA A 284 -31.02 -6.29 -28.78
CA ALA A 284 -30.92 -7.37 -27.80
C ALA A 284 -29.96 -8.49 -28.26
N ALA A 285 -29.88 -8.78 -29.56
CA ALA A 285 -28.89 -9.70 -30.11
C ALA A 285 -27.45 -9.21 -29.91
N ALA A 286 -27.20 -7.92 -30.17
CA ALA A 286 -25.89 -7.31 -29.95
C ALA A 286 -25.48 -7.37 -28.47
N ALA A 287 -26.44 -7.19 -27.55
CA ALA A 287 -26.21 -7.36 -26.12
C ALA A 287 -25.84 -8.79 -25.74
N VAL A 288 -26.56 -9.80 -26.27
CA VAL A 288 -26.21 -11.23 -26.05
C VAL A 288 -24.78 -11.52 -26.49
N ILE A 289 -24.40 -11.10 -27.71
CA ILE A 289 -23.04 -11.29 -28.24
C ILE A 289 -21.99 -10.61 -27.35
N ASN A 290 -22.28 -9.40 -26.85
CA ASN A 290 -21.37 -8.70 -25.94
C ASN A 290 -21.17 -9.50 -24.64
N ILE A 291 -22.24 -10.02 -24.04
CA ILE A 291 -22.14 -10.84 -22.82
C ILE A 291 -21.33 -12.10 -23.07
N GLU A 292 -21.54 -12.80 -24.18
CA GLU A 292 -20.74 -13.98 -24.56
C GLU A 292 -19.25 -13.63 -24.68
N GLN A 293 -18.91 -12.48 -25.27
CA GLN A 293 -17.53 -12.00 -25.33
C GLN A 293 -16.96 -11.71 -23.94
N LYS A 294 -17.75 -11.13 -23.03
CA LYS A 294 -17.33 -10.87 -21.64
C LYS A 294 -17.14 -12.15 -20.83
N LEU A 295 -17.93 -13.19 -21.08
CA LEU A 295 -17.73 -14.51 -20.49
C LEU A 295 -16.39 -15.12 -20.92
N LEU A 296 -16.02 -15.00 -22.20
CA LEU A 296 -14.71 -15.47 -22.67
C LEU A 296 -13.54 -14.71 -22.00
N GLN A 297 -13.69 -13.39 -21.78
CA GLN A 297 -12.69 -12.60 -21.06
C GLN A 297 -12.57 -13.02 -19.60
N LEU A 298 -13.71 -13.25 -18.93
CA LEU A 298 -13.73 -13.75 -17.55
C LEU A 298 -13.09 -15.15 -17.42
N ASP A 299 -13.28 -16.04 -18.40
CA ASP A 299 -12.61 -17.35 -18.43
C ASP A 299 -11.09 -17.23 -18.59
N GLU A 300 -10.59 -16.25 -19.36
CA GLU A 300 -9.15 -15.96 -19.46
C GLU A 300 -8.59 -15.42 -18.15
N GLN A 301 -9.33 -14.52 -17.50
CA GLN A 301 -8.95 -13.95 -16.20
C GLN A 301 -8.95 -14.99 -15.09
N LEU A 302 -9.91 -15.94 -15.10
CA LEU A 302 -9.92 -17.04 -14.15
C LEU A 302 -8.67 -17.92 -14.30
N LYS A 303 -8.25 -18.24 -15.54
CA LYS A 303 -7.02 -19.01 -15.78
C LYS A 303 -5.78 -18.27 -15.28
N ALA A 304 -5.72 -16.95 -15.46
CA ALA A 304 -4.63 -16.15 -14.92
C ALA A 304 -4.63 -16.20 -13.38
N ALA A 305 -5.78 -16.03 -12.74
CA ALA A 305 -5.91 -16.12 -11.28
C ALA A 305 -5.56 -17.51 -10.74
N GLU A 306 -5.91 -18.58 -11.45
CA GLU A 306 -5.47 -19.94 -11.12
C GLU A 306 -3.97 -20.10 -11.20
N GLN A 307 -3.32 -19.49 -12.20
CA GLN A 307 -1.87 -19.51 -12.32
C GLN A 307 -1.19 -18.76 -11.17
N PHE A 308 -1.73 -17.62 -10.72
CA PHE A 308 -1.17 -16.90 -9.58
C PHE A 308 -1.23 -17.71 -8.27
N VAL A 309 -2.28 -18.50 -8.05
CA VAL A 309 -2.32 -19.43 -6.90
C VAL A 309 -1.20 -20.47 -7.00
N VAL A 310 -0.97 -21.03 -8.18
CA VAL A 310 0.12 -21.99 -8.42
C VAL A 310 1.49 -21.35 -8.20
N ASP A 311 1.69 -20.13 -8.70
CA ASP A 311 2.94 -19.41 -8.56
C ASP A 311 3.21 -19.06 -7.08
N ALA A 312 2.18 -18.68 -6.34
CA ALA A 312 2.27 -18.40 -4.91
C ALA A 312 2.61 -19.66 -4.09
N ASP A 313 2.00 -20.81 -4.41
CA ASP A 313 2.32 -22.10 -3.78
C ASP A 313 3.76 -22.55 -4.09
N ASN A 314 4.25 -22.28 -5.30
CA ASN A 314 5.63 -22.55 -5.68
C ASN A 314 6.60 -21.66 -4.91
N ALA A 315 6.32 -20.35 -4.82
CA ALA A 315 7.12 -19.41 -4.04
C ALA A 315 7.20 -19.84 -2.56
N LYS A 316 6.09 -20.32 -1.99
CA LYS A 316 6.06 -20.91 -0.63
C LYS A 316 6.93 -22.15 -0.51
N THR A 317 6.85 -23.04 -1.48
CA THR A 317 7.66 -24.27 -1.50
C THR A 317 9.15 -23.98 -1.64
N ASN A 318 9.50 -22.91 -2.35
CA ASN A 318 10.87 -22.47 -2.58
C ASN A 318 11.43 -21.58 -1.45
N GLU A 319 10.65 -21.31 -0.40
CA GLU A 319 11.01 -20.40 0.70
C GLU A 319 11.36 -19.00 0.19
N GLU A 320 10.66 -18.53 -0.85
CA GLU A 320 10.82 -17.18 -1.37
C GLU A 320 10.36 -16.13 -0.35
N THR A 321 10.90 -14.92 -0.47
CA THR A 321 10.61 -13.83 0.46
C THR A 321 9.17 -13.37 0.33
N VAL A 322 8.70 -12.64 1.34
CA VAL A 322 7.34 -12.08 1.29
C VAL A 322 7.15 -11.07 0.15
N LEU A 323 8.22 -10.43 -0.30
CA LEU A 323 8.18 -9.51 -1.44
C LEU A 323 7.81 -10.24 -2.75
N ALA A 324 8.25 -11.50 -2.93
CA ALA A 324 7.85 -12.30 -4.07
C ALA A 324 6.34 -12.57 -4.08
N ILE A 325 5.75 -12.84 -2.90
CA ILE A 325 4.30 -13.03 -2.78
C ILE A 325 3.53 -11.72 -2.99
N VAL A 326 4.08 -10.58 -2.53
CA VAL A 326 3.50 -9.25 -2.78
C VAL A 326 3.42 -8.97 -4.28
N GLU A 327 4.46 -9.27 -5.06
CA GLU A 327 4.45 -9.09 -6.52
C GLU A 327 3.37 -9.94 -7.21
N ILE A 328 3.20 -11.21 -6.79
CA ILE A 328 2.15 -12.09 -7.34
C ILE A 328 0.76 -11.55 -6.98
N ARG A 329 0.59 -11.08 -5.75
CA ARG A 329 -0.67 -10.49 -5.27
C ARG A 329 -1.06 -9.24 -6.07
N GLU A 330 -0.11 -8.35 -6.36
CA GLU A 330 -0.37 -7.15 -7.16
C GLU A 330 -0.88 -7.51 -8.55
N GLN A 331 -0.25 -8.49 -9.21
CA GLN A 331 -0.72 -8.99 -10.52
C GLN A 331 -2.10 -9.64 -10.43
N ALA A 332 -2.39 -10.37 -9.36
CA ALA A 332 -3.72 -10.94 -9.12
C ALA A 332 -4.78 -9.85 -8.94
N ILE A 333 -4.47 -8.76 -8.22
CA ILE A 333 -5.35 -7.62 -8.03
C ILE A 333 -5.64 -6.89 -9.35
N GLU A 334 -4.65 -6.72 -10.23
CA GLU A 334 -4.87 -6.16 -11.57
C GLU A 334 -5.88 -7.00 -12.37
N VAL A 335 -5.71 -8.32 -12.39
CA VAL A 335 -6.63 -9.24 -13.07
C VAL A 335 -8.03 -9.21 -12.45
N TYR A 336 -8.13 -9.05 -11.14
CA TYR A 336 -9.41 -8.84 -10.46
C TYR A 336 -10.14 -7.59 -10.99
N TYR A 337 -9.46 -6.45 -11.14
CA TYR A 337 -10.09 -5.23 -11.65
C TYR A 337 -10.55 -5.37 -13.09
N GLU A 338 -9.77 -6.03 -13.95
CA GLU A 338 -10.19 -6.33 -15.32
C GLU A 338 -11.43 -7.26 -15.37
N ALA A 339 -11.52 -8.21 -14.43
CA ALA A 339 -12.67 -9.09 -14.31
C ALA A 339 -13.91 -8.35 -13.81
N TYR A 340 -13.74 -7.45 -12.85
CA TYR A 340 -14.79 -6.57 -12.37
C TYR A 340 -15.38 -5.71 -13.51
N ASP A 341 -14.53 -5.13 -14.36
CA ASP A 341 -14.97 -4.37 -15.54
C ASP A 341 -15.72 -5.26 -16.54
N SER A 342 -15.29 -6.50 -16.71
CA SER A 342 -15.91 -7.46 -17.63
C SER A 342 -17.31 -7.87 -17.17
N VAL A 343 -17.51 -8.22 -15.89
CA VAL A 343 -18.84 -8.54 -15.35
C VAL A 343 -19.75 -7.32 -15.32
N SER A 344 -19.21 -6.12 -15.04
CA SER A 344 -19.96 -4.86 -15.09
C SER A 344 -20.46 -4.56 -16.50
N ALA A 345 -19.63 -4.78 -17.53
CA ALA A 345 -20.04 -4.63 -18.92
C ALA A 345 -21.10 -5.65 -19.34
N ALA A 346 -20.99 -6.91 -18.88
CA ALA A 346 -22.00 -7.93 -19.12
C ALA A 346 -23.36 -7.55 -18.49
N TYR A 347 -23.34 -7.02 -17.27
CA TYR A 347 -24.53 -6.51 -16.61
C TYR A 347 -25.20 -5.39 -17.43
N GLN A 348 -24.44 -4.40 -17.89
CA GLN A 348 -24.98 -3.29 -18.69
C GLN A 348 -25.58 -3.76 -20.02
N ALA A 349 -24.93 -4.74 -20.67
CA ALA A 349 -25.47 -5.34 -21.89
C ALA A 349 -26.82 -6.05 -21.62
N ALA A 350 -26.95 -6.80 -20.52
CA ALA A 350 -28.22 -7.43 -20.16
C ALA A 350 -29.34 -6.41 -19.93
N VAL A 351 -29.05 -5.31 -19.22
CA VAL A 351 -30.00 -4.20 -19.05
C VAL A 351 -30.41 -3.61 -20.41
N SER A 352 -29.48 -3.43 -21.34
CA SER A 352 -29.80 -2.95 -22.70
C SER A 352 -30.73 -3.91 -23.44
N ALA A 353 -30.53 -5.22 -23.30
CA ALA A 353 -31.40 -6.23 -23.91
C ALA A 353 -32.81 -6.16 -23.32
N GLU A 354 -32.91 -6.06 -22.00
CA GLU A 354 -34.19 -5.94 -21.28
C GLU A 354 -34.96 -4.68 -21.69
N ASN A 355 -34.30 -3.53 -21.77
CA ASN A 355 -34.92 -2.29 -22.24
C ASN A 355 -35.42 -2.39 -23.68
N ALA A 356 -34.68 -3.08 -24.56
CA ALA A 356 -35.13 -3.33 -25.94
C ALA A 356 -36.39 -4.20 -25.97
N ALA A 357 -36.57 -5.09 -24.99
CA ALA A 357 -37.73 -5.96 -24.85
C ALA A 357 -38.97 -5.28 -24.23
N GLU A 358 -38.88 -4.02 -23.78
CA GLU A 358 -40.03 -3.30 -23.23
C GLU A 358 -40.94 -2.73 -24.35
N THR A 359 -42.25 -2.87 -24.21
CA THR A 359 -43.24 -2.16 -25.04
C THR A 359 -43.45 -0.73 -24.51
N GLU A 360 -43.72 0.26 -25.37
CA GLU A 360 -43.83 1.71 -25.08
C GLU A 360 -44.87 2.12 -23.99
N GLN A 361 -45.47 1.18 -23.26
CA GLN A 361 -46.35 1.43 -22.12
C GLN A 361 -45.73 0.94 -20.80
N LYS A 362 -44.80 1.70 -20.24
CA LYS A 362 -44.65 1.82 -18.79
C LYS A 362 -44.13 3.21 -18.43
N GLU A 363 -45.00 3.96 -17.76
CA GLU A 363 -44.63 5.17 -17.03
C GLU A 363 -43.53 4.85 -16.01
N GLU A 364 -42.66 5.85 -15.80
CA GLU A 364 -41.61 5.91 -14.80
C GLU A 364 -41.99 5.21 -13.49
N SER A 365 -41.39 4.04 -13.24
CA SER A 365 -41.20 3.58 -11.87
C SER A 365 -39.71 3.37 -11.69
N GLY A 366 -39.10 4.29 -10.95
CA GLY A 366 -37.67 4.32 -10.63
C GLY A 366 -37.24 3.10 -9.83
N GLY A 367 -37.08 1.97 -10.51
CA GLY A 367 -36.59 0.72 -9.97
C GLY A 367 -35.11 0.55 -10.29
N GLY A 368 -34.23 1.22 -9.55
CA GLY A 368 -32.86 0.75 -9.41
C GLY A 368 -32.93 -0.64 -8.77
N SER A 369 -32.81 -1.69 -9.59
CA SER A 369 -33.15 -3.05 -9.19
C SER A 369 -32.18 -3.56 -8.11
N LEU A 370 -32.71 -4.35 -7.16
CA LEU A 370 -31.95 -5.01 -6.09
C LEU A 370 -30.69 -5.79 -6.59
N SER A 371 -30.59 -6.07 -7.89
CA SER A 371 -29.45 -6.75 -8.53
C SER A 371 -28.16 -5.94 -8.44
N TRP A 372 -28.20 -4.60 -8.54
CA TRP A 372 -27.03 -3.75 -8.37
C TRP A 372 -26.55 -3.75 -6.91
N PHE A 373 -27.49 -3.77 -5.97
CA PHE A 373 -27.19 -3.85 -4.54
C PHE A 373 -26.52 -5.18 -4.18
N LEU A 374 -26.93 -6.29 -4.79
CA LEU A 374 -26.31 -7.60 -4.57
C LEU A 374 -24.91 -7.71 -5.19
N LEU A 375 -24.67 -7.10 -6.37
CA LEU A 375 -23.31 -6.99 -6.94
C LEU A 375 -22.37 -6.17 -6.04
N ALA A 376 -22.90 -5.08 -5.48
CA ALA A 376 -22.17 -4.26 -4.52
C ALA A 376 -21.92 -5.02 -3.20
N LEU A 377 -22.88 -5.83 -2.73
CA LEU A 377 -22.79 -6.57 -1.46
C LEU A 377 -21.84 -7.78 -1.51
N ALA A 378 -21.82 -8.54 -2.61
CA ALA A 378 -20.88 -9.67 -2.76
C ALA A 378 -19.42 -9.19 -2.82
N GLY A 379 -19.17 -7.99 -3.37
CA GLY A 379 -17.85 -7.37 -3.39
C GLY A 379 -17.46 -6.64 -2.10
N LEU A 380 -18.37 -6.32 -1.17
CA LEU A 380 -18.13 -5.20 -0.24
C LEU A 380 -17.04 -5.43 0.82
N VAL A 381 -16.79 -6.68 1.21
CA VAL A 381 -15.73 -7.01 2.19
C VAL A 381 -14.36 -7.11 1.48
N VAL A 382 -14.32 -7.74 0.31
CA VAL A 382 -13.08 -7.96 -0.43
C VAL A 382 -12.64 -6.73 -1.20
N THR A 383 -13.58 -6.01 -1.83
CA THR A 383 -13.33 -4.68 -2.42
C THR A 383 -12.75 -3.71 -1.39
N ARG A 384 -13.04 -3.88 -0.09
CA ARG A 384 -12.43 -3.03 0.94
C ARG A 384 -10.96 -3.40 1.21
N ARG A 385 -10.61 -4.69 1.19
CA ARG A 385 -9.21 -5.15 1.32
C ARG A 385 -8.39 -4.89 0.05
N ILE A 386 -8.96 -5.17 -1.13
CA ILE A 386 -8.37 -4.90 -2.45
C ILE A 386 -8.28 -3.40 -2.78
N LYS A 387 -9.09 -2.53 -2.14
CA LYS A 387 -8.90 -1.06 -2.25
C LYS A 387 -7.92 -0.49 -1.22
N GLN A 388 -7.50 -1.30 -0.25
CA GLN A 388 -6.53 -0.91 0.78
C GLN A 388 -5.12 -1.36 0.39
N ALA A 389 -5.01 -2.53 -0.24
CA ALA A 389 -3.97 -2.86 -1.22
C ALA A 389 -4.09 -1.97 -2.45
#